data_AF-A0A2R6F977-F1
#
_entry.id   AF-A0A2R6F977-F1
#
_cell.length_a   1.000
_cell.length_b   1.000
_cell.length_c   1.000
_cell.angle_alpha   90.00
_cell.angle_beta   90.00
_cell.angle_gamma   90.00
#
_symmetry.space_group_name_H-M   'P 1'
#
loop_
_entity.id
_entity.type
_entity.pdbx_description
1 polymer ?
#
loop_
_entity_poly.entity_id
_entity_poly.type
_entity_poly.pdbx_seq_one_letter_code
_entity_poly.pdbx_strand_id
1 'polypeptide(L)'
;MSERSVSKRTQQKRWYTVQAPEQFDRETLGKTTADEPDKVLGRTVETTLGELNNDASENNTKLTFKINEVASDTAYTEFVKHELTRDYLRSLVRRGSSKVEAFITVLTTDDYRVQIQPVAVTTKKADASQEKAIRRTMIDRVRETARDRTFEDVVDSVVEGRLSSAIYGEAKDIYPLRRVEIQKTTLEARPEEVAAEEETAVDVDEKDIDVGA
;
A
#
# COMPACT_ATOMS: atom_id res chain seq x y z
N MET A 1 54.23 19.73 14.44
CA MET A 1 53.32 20.27 13.41
C MET A 1 51.97 19.63 13.65
N SER A 2 51.04 20.33 14.30
CA SER A 2 49.73 19.77 14.61
C SER A 2 48.92 19.73 13.32
N GLU A 3 48.57 18.53 12.89
CA GLU A 3 47.66 18.28 11.77
C GLU A 3 46.28 18.81 12.17
N ARG A 4 46.01 20.07 11.82
CA ARG A 4 44.68 20.65 11.98
C ARG A 4 43.75 19.85 11.08
N SER A 5 42.97 18.96 11.69
CA SER A 5 41.83 18.35 11.04
C SER A 5 40.96 19.47 10.46
N VAL A 6 40.91 19.53 9.13
CA VAL A 6 40.04 20.47 8.43
C VAL A 6 38.63 20.14 8.88
N SER A 7 37.96 21.06 9.58
CA SER A 7 36.57 20.85 9.93
C SER A 7 35.80 20.61 8.63
N LYS A 8 35.09 19.47 8.56
CA LYS A 8 34.17 19.19 7.45
C LYS A 8 33.32 20.44 7.25
N ARG A 9 33.51 21.16 6.14
CA ARG A 9 32.62 22.25 5.75
C ARG A 9 31.26 21.61 5.54
N THR A 10 30.37 21.79 6.51
CA THR A 10 28.97 21.38 6.39
C THR A 10 28.41 22.06 5.15
N GLN A 11 28.12 21.27 4.12
CA GLN A 11 27.50 21.75 2.90
C GLN A 11 26.15 22.38 3.28
N GLN A 12 25.82 23.54 2.69
CA GLN A 12 24.60 24.23 3.04
C GLN A 12 23.38 23.37 2.70
N LYS A 13 22.42 23.33 3.62
CA LYS A 13 21.15 22.65 3.43
C LYS A 13 20.41 23.23 2.24
N ARG A 14 19.98 22.35 1.34
CA ARG A 14 19.09 22.68 0.21
C ARG A 14 17.68 22.18 0.51
N TRP A 15 16.70 22.83 -0.09
CA TRP A 15 15.30 22.42 -0.04
C TRP A 15 14.96 21.65 -1.32
N TYR A 16 14.39 20.47 -1.14
CA TYR A 16 13.92 19.60 -2.22
C TYR A 16 12.40 19.54 -2.16
N THR A 17 11.75 19.70 -3.31
CA THR A 17 10.29 19.59 -3.44
C THR A 17 9.95 18.13 -3.68
N VAL A 18 9.08 17.55 -2.84
CA VAL A 18 8.65 16.16 -2.95
C VAL A 18 7.39 16.11 -3.80
N GLN A 19 7.43 15.35 -4.89
CA GLN A 19 6.29 15.15 -5.79
C GLN A 19 5.72 13.74 -5.66
N ALA A 20 4.40 13.64 -5.76
CA ALA A 20 3.69 12.38 -5.81
C ALA A 20 3.97 11.64 -7.14
N PRO A 21 3.70 10.33 -7.21
CA PRO A 21 3.73 9.58 -8.46
C PRO A 21 2.72 10.14 -9.49
N GLU A 22 2.85 9.72 -10.74
CA GLU A 22 1.95 10.15 -11.83
C GLU A 22 0.49 9.77 -11.60
N GLN A 23 0.24 8.63 -10.93
CA GLN A 23 -1.08 8.18 -10.49
C GLN A 23 -1.81 9.20 -9.60
N PHE A 24 -1.07 10.11 -8.95
CA PHE A 24 -1.61 11.18 -8.08
C PHE A 24 -1.31 12.57 -8.65
N ASP A 25 -1.37 12.71 -9.98
CA ASP A 25 -1.21 13.98 -10.72
C ASP A 25 0.11 14.74 -10.48
N ARG A 26 1.13 14.05 -9.95
CA ARG A 26 2.41 14.65 -9.53
C ARG A 26 2.24 15.84 -8.58
N GLU A 27 1.21 15.80 -7.74
CA GLU A 27 0.91 16.83 -6.76
C GLU A 27 2.07 17.02 -5.77
N THR A 28 2.21 18.24 -5.24
CA THR A 28 3.32 18.55 -4.33
C THR A 28 3.00 18.08 -2.91
N LEU A 29 3.64 16.99 -2.46
CA LEU A 29 3.49 16.44 -1.12
C LEU A 29 4.11 17.33 -0.03
N GLY A 30 5.11 18.14 -0.40
CA GLY A 30 5.75 19.07 0.51
C GLY A 30 7.21 19.34 0.16
N LYS A 31 7.99 19.77 1.16
CA LYS A 31 9.41 20.09 1.00
C LYS A 31 10.23 19.40 2.08
N THR A 32 11.38 18.87 1.69
CA THR A 32 12.33 18.25 2.61
C THR A 32 13.70 18.90 2.46
N THR A 33 14.48 18.96 3.54
CA THR A 33 15.81 19.58 3.49
C THR A 33 16.92 18.55 3.71
N ALA A 34 18.00 18.69 2.96
CA ALA A 34 19.19 17.88 3.11
C ALA A 34 20.45 18.62 2.63
N ASP A 35 21.60 18.27 3.18
CA ASP A 35 22.89 18.80 2.75
C ASP A 35 23.31 18.20 1.40
N GLU A 36 23.01 16.91 1.20
CA GLU A 36 23.34 16.10 0.01
C GLU A 36 22.08 15.41 -0.53
N PRO A 37 21.94 15.24 -1.86
CA PRO A 37 20.79 14.56 -2.47
C PRO A 37 20.60 13.12 -1.97
N ASP A 38 21.69 12.38 -1.77
CA ASP A 38 21.64 10.98 -1.34
C ASP A 38 20.97 10.78 0.03
N LYS A 39 20.98 11.81 0.89
CA LYS A 39 20.31 11.79 2.20
C LYS A 39 18.79 11.96 2.12
N VAL A 40 18.27 12.33 0.95
CA VAL A 40 16.84 12.48 0.69
C VAL A 40 16.24 11.15 0.23
N LEU A 41 17.02 10.34 -0.50
CA LEU A 41 16.63 9.01 -0.96
C LEU A 41 16.22 8.12 0.21
N GLY A 42 15.14 7.37 0.02
CA GLY A 42 14.61 6.44 1.02
C GLY A 42 13.82 7.07 2.16
N ARG A 43 13.68 8.41 2.22
CA ARG A 43 12.76 9.04 3.17
C ARG A 43 11.31 8.72 2.80
N THR A 44 10.49 8.56 3.84
CA THR A 44 9.07 8.31 3.72
C THR A 44 8.29 9.58 4.07
N VAL A 45 7.27 9.89 3.27
CA VAL A 45 6.34 11.00 3.48
C VAL A 45 4.93 10.43 3.63
N GLU A 46 4.21 10.87 4.65
CA GLU A 46 2.80 10.53 4.87
C GLU A 46 1.95 11.77 4.59
N THR A 47 0.87 11.60 3.84
CA THR A 47 -0.17 12.62 3.59
C THR A 47 -1.55 11.96 3.61
N THR A 48 -2.62 12.75 3.64
CA THR A 48 -3.98 12.25 3.47
C THR A 48 -4.43 12.39 2.02
N LEU A 49 -5.36 11.53 1.59
CA LEU A 49 -5.98 11.68 0.28
C LEU A 49 -6.72 13.01 0.15
N GLY A 50 -7.33 13.47 1.25
CA GLY A 50 -8.00 14.76 1.29
C GLY A 50 -7.09 15.97 1.08
N GLU A 51 -5.82 15.90 1.45
CA GLU A 51 -4.83 16.94 1.14
C GLU A 51 -4.45 16.96 -0.35
N LEU A 52 -4.37 15.79 -0.98
CA LEU A 52 -4.09 15.68 -2.43
C LEU A 52 -5.26 16.19 -3.27
N ASN A 53 -6.48 15.72 -2.96
CA ASN A 53 -7.68 16.05 -3.74
C ASN A 53 -8.33 17.37 -3.32
N ASN A 54 -7.83 18.01 -2.26
CA ASN A 54 -8.48 19.15 -1.60
C ASN A 54 -9.92 18.85 -1.13
N ASP A 55 -10.21 17.60 -0.77
CA ASP A 55 -11.51 17.17 -0.20
C ASP A 55 -11.36 16.72 1.26
N ALA A 56 -11.98 17.45 2.17
CA ALA A 56 -11.95 17.12 3.59
C ALA A 56 -12.65 15.80 3.95
N SER A 57 -13.51 15.28 3.07
CA SER A 57 -14.25 14.03 3.30
C SER A 57 -13.35 12.78 3.30
N GLU A 58 -12.20 12.86 2.62
CA GLU A 58 -11.25 11.77 2.41
C GLU A 58 -10.05 11.80 3.36
N ASN A 59 -10.11 12.63 4.41
CA ASN A 59 -9.06 12.74 5.43
C ASN A 59 -8.90 11.49 6.30
N ASN A 60 -9.83 10.54 6.20
CA ASN A 60 -9.74 9.23 6.83
C ASN A 60 -8.83 8.26 6.08
N THR A 61 -8.32 8.63 4.90
CA THR A 61 -7.40 7.82 4.10
C THR A 61 -6.00 8.42 4.14
N LYS A 62 -5.03 7.62 4.60
CA LYS A 62 -3.61 7.97 4.65
C LYS A 62 -2.83 7.25 3.55
N LEU A 63 -1.96 7.99 2.90
CA LEU A 63 -1.07 7.51 1.86
C LEU A 63 0.37 7.74 2.31
N THR A 64 1.20 6.72 2.09
CA THR A 64 2.60 6.71 2.46
C THR A 64 3.43 6.52 1.19
N PHE A 65 4.29 7.49 0.92
CA PHE A 65 5.15 7.56 -0.24
C PHE A 65 6.62 7.45 0.19
N LYS A 66 7.46 6.83 -0.64
CA LYS A 66 8.91 6.75 -0.40
C LYS A 66 9.65 7.41 -1.55
N ILE A 67 10.64 8.24 -1.23
CA ILE A 67 11.47 8.90 -2.23
C ILE A 67 12.40 7.86 -2.85
N ASN A 68 12.29 7.67 -4.17
CA ASN A 68 13.07 6.72 -4.95
C ASN A 68 14.15 7.41 -5.80
N GLU A 69 13.87 8.61 -6.30
CA GLU A 69 14.77 9.36 -7.18
C GLU A 69 14.81 10.85 -6.76
N VAL A 70 15.97 11.49 -6.95
CA VAL A 70 16.13 12.94 -6.79
C VAL A 70 16.75 13.51 -8.05
N ALA A 71 16.02 14.39 -8.72
CA ALA A 71 16.48 15.12 -9.90
C ALA A 71 16.58 16.61 -9.58
N SER A 72 17.80 17.13 -9.56
CA SER A 72 18.10 18.53 -9.21
C SER A 72 17.55 18.92 -7.82
N ASP A 73 16.44 19.64 -7.78
CA ASP A 73 15.77 20.11 -6.56
C ASP A 73 14.39 19.43 -6.35
N THR A 74 14.06 18.43 -7.17
CA THR A 74 12.80 17.67 -7.10
C THR A 74 13.09 16.24 -6.66
N ALA A 75 12.32 15.74 -5.70
CA ALA A 75 12.35 14.36 -5.24
C ALA A 75 11.09 13.65 -5.70
N TYR A 76 11.24 12.61 -6.51
CA TYR A 76 10.16 11.76 -6.97
C TYR A 76 9.91 10.66 -5.95
N THR A 77 8.64 10.24 -5.86
CA THR A 77 8.22 9.23 -4.91
C THR A 77 7.52 8.07 -5.58
N GLU A 78 7.46 6.98 -4.83
CA GLU A 78 6.74 5.76 -5.16
C GLU A 78 5.73 5.48 -4.04
N PHE A 79 4.57 4.93 -4.41
CA PHE A 79 3.57 4.50 -3.45
C PHE A 79 4.07 3.27 -2.66
N VAL A 80 3.95 3.31 -1.33
CA VAL A 80 4.35 2.20 -0.46
C VAL A 80 3.16 1.61 0.28
N LYS A 81 2.29 2.47 0.83
CA LYS A 81 1.24 2.02 1.71
C LYS A 81 0.03 2.95 1.67
N HIS A 82 -1.14 2.33 1.70
CA HIS A 82 -2.43 2.95 1.96
C HIS A 82 -2.96 2.42 3.29
N GLU A 83 -3.50 3.29 4.13
CA GLU A 83 -4.10 2.92 5.41
C GLU A 83 -5.24 3.84 5.81
N LEU A 84 -6.32 3.26 6.33
CA LEU A 84 -7.40 4.03 6.94
C LEU A 84 -7.02 4.49 8.35
N THR A 85 -7.47 5.69 8.73
CA THR A 85 -7.24 6.21 10.07
C THR A 85 -7.88 5.34 11.14
N ARG A 86 -7.20 5.26 12.29
CA ARG A 86 -7.62 4.37 13.39
C ARG A 86 -8.94 4.81 14.01
N ASP A 87 -9.19 6.11 14.08
CA ASP A 87 -10.45 6.70 14.55
C ASP A 87 -11.62 6.31 13.63
N TYR A 88 -11.43 6.40 12.31
CA TYR A 88 -12.43 6.03 11.34
C TYR A 88 -12.77 4.53 11.43
N LEU A 89 -11.76 3.65 11.45
CA LEU A 89 -11.98 2.20 11.62
C LEU A 89 -12.72 1.87 12.92
N ARG A 90 -12.37 2.53 14.03
CA ARG A 90 -13.06 2.36 15.33
C ARG A 90 -14.51 2.85 15.28
N SER A 91 -14.81 3.87 14.49
CA SER A 91 -16.17 4.39 14.33
C SER A 91 -17.12 3.42 13.60
N LEU A 92 -16.57 2.56 12.73
CA LEU A 92 -17.33 1.58 11.96
C LEU A 92 -17.78 0.41 12.84
N VAL A 93 -16.90 -0.08 13.72
CA VAL A 93 -17.14 -1.25 14.57
C VAL A 93 -18.08 -0.88 15.72
N ARG A 94 -19.23 -1.56 15.80
CA ARG A 94 -20.22 -1.34 16.86
C ARG A 94 -20.43 -2.61 17.68
N ARG A 95 -20.94 -2.43 18.90
CA ARG A 95 -21.37 -3.56 19.74
C ARG A 95 -22.53 -4.28 19.04
N GLY A 96 -22.45 -5.61 18.97
CA GLY A 96 -23.49 -6.43 18.34
C GLY A 96 -23.35 -6.59 16.82
N SER A 97 -22.28 -6.09 16.22
CA SER A 97 -21.85 -6.42 14.84
C SER A 97 -20.60 -7.30 14.85
N SER A 98 -20.42 -8.11 13.81
CA SER A 98 -19.17 -8.81 13.51
C SER A 98 -18.28 -7.99 12.56
N LYS A 99 -16.98 -7.95 12.85
CA LYS A 99 -15.93 -7.43 11.95
C LYS A 99 -15.26 -8.62 11.27
N VAL A 100 -15.32 -8.68 9.95
CA VAL A 100 -14.68 -9.74 9.15
C VAL A 100 -13.49 -9.13 8.42
N GLU A 101 -12.32 -9.70 8.62
CA GLU A 101 -11.07 -9.28 7.99
C GLU A 101 -10.43 -10.44 7.22
N ALA A 102 -9.66 -10.10 6.19
CA ALA A 102 -8.77 -11.01 5.48
C ALA A 102 -7.42 -10.33 5.24
N PHE A 103 -6.35 -11.12 5.17
CA PHE A 103 -5.02 -10.67 4.74
C PHE A 103 -4.68 -11.46 3.48
N ILE A 104 -4.48 -10.75 2.38
CA ILE A 104 -4.39 -11.38 1.06
C ILE A 104 -3.15 -10.81 0.37
N THR A 105 -2.15 -11.65 0.19
CA THR A 105 -0.99 -11.34 -0.65
C THR A 105 -1.29 -11.83 -2.06
N VAL A 106 -1.12 -10.92 -3.03
CA VAL A 106 -1.37 -11.15 -4.46
C VAL A 106 -0.20 -10.63 -5.28
N LEU A 107 0.00 -11.23 -6.44
CA LEU A 107 0.87 -10.73 -7.49
C LEU A 107 -0.01 -10.04 -8.54
N THR A 108 0.38 -8.84 -8.97
CA THR A 108 -0.28 -8.11 -10.06
C THR A 108 0.26 -8.52 -11.42
N THR A 109 -0.35 -8.04 -12.51
CA THR A 109 0.08 -8.38 -13.89
C THR A 109 1.49 -7.90 -14.22
N ASP A 110 1.98 -6.89 -13.53
CA ASP A 110 3.31 -6.27 -13.65
C ASP A 110 4.29 -6.76 -12.57
N ASP A 111 4.03 -7.92 -11.95
CA ASP A 111 4.90 -8.61 -11.00
C ASP A 111 5.18 -7.87 -9.68
N TYR A 112 4.32 -6.93 -9.28
CA TYR A 112 4.36 -6.37 -7.93
C TYR A 112 3.66 -7.30 -6.95
N ARG A 113 4.30 -7.55 -5.80
CA ARG A 113 3.68 -8.27 -4.69
C ARG A 113 3.03 -7.29 -3.74
N VAL A 114 1.72 -7.39 -3.59
CA VAL A 114 0.91 -6.48 -2.77
C VAL A 114 0.11 -7.25 -1.74
N GLN A 115 0.10 -6.76 -0.50
CA GLN A 115 -0.79 -7.24 0.54
C GLN A 115 -1.97 -6.30 0.73
N ILE A 116 -3.18 -6.81 0.52
CA ILE A 116 -4.44 -6.07 0.66
C ILE A 116 -5.22 -6.65 1.85
N GLN A 117 -5.71 -5.75 2.71
CA GLN A 117 -6.50 -6.07 3.89
C GLN A 117 -7.94 -5.53 3.75
N PRO A 118 -8.87 -6.27 3.13
CA PRO A 118 -10.28 -5.91 3.11
C PRO A 118 -10.93 -6.16 4.48
N VAL A 119 -11.86 -5.28 4.84
CA VAL A 119 -12.63 -5.34 6.08
C VAL A 119 -14.10 -5.12 5.79
N ALA A 120 -14.95 -6.04 6.22
CA ALA A 120 -16.40 -5.86 6.25
C ALA A 120 -16.91 -5.72 7.69
N VAL A 121 -17.85 -4.81 7.86
CA VAL A 121 -18.62 -4.68 9.09
C VAL A 121 -20.06 -5.04 8.79
N THR A 122 -20.55 -6.05 9.50
CA THR A 122 -21.93 -6.55 9.39
C THR A 122 -22.91 -5.67 10.17
N THR A 123 -24.19 -5.70 9.82
CA THR A 123 -25.21 -4.92 10.55
C THR A 123 -25.56 -5.54 11.90
N LYS A 124 -25.43 -6.86 12.02
CA LYS A 124 -25.72 -7.67 13.20
C LYS A 124 -24.64 -8.75 13.36
N LYS A 125 -24.59 -9.40 14.51
CA LYS A 125 -23.65 -10.50 14.75
C LYS A 125 -23.92 -11.63 13.74
N ALA A 126 -22.91 -11.93 12.94
CA ALA A 126 -22.94 -13.01 11.97
C ALA A 126 -22.46 -14.32 12.61
N ASP A 127 -22.95 -15.44 12.08
CA ASP A 127 -22.47 -16.76 12.49
C ASP A 127 -21.10 -17.07 11.84
N ALA A 128 -20.34 -17.99 12.43
CA ALA A 128 -18.99 -18.32 11.95
C ALA A 128 -18.98 -18.81 10.48
N SER A 129 -20.04 -19.50 10.03
CA SER A 129 -20.19 -19.92 8.64
C SER A 129 -20.38 -18.75 7.68
N GLN A 130 -21.16 -17.73 8.09
CA GLN A 130 -21.39 -16.51 7.33
C GLN A 130 -20.12 -15.66 7.26
N GLU A 131 -19.41 -15.50 8.38
CA GLU A 131 -18.12 -14.80 8.42
C GLU A 131 -17.09 -15.47 7.49
N LYS A 132 -17.05 -16.81 7.46
CA LYS A 132 -16.18 -17.57 6.56
C LYS A 132 -16.56 -17.38 5.09
N ALA A 133 -17.85 -17.38 4.77
CA ALA A 133 -18.34 -17.17 3.40
C ALA A 133 -18.04 -15.75 2.89
N ILE A 134 -18.24 -14.72 3.73
CA ILE A 134 -17.85 -13.33 3.43
C ILE A 134 -16.34 -13.24 3.19
N ARG A 135 -15.53 -13.84 4.07
CA ARG A 135 -14.06 -13.84 3.93
C ARG A 135 -13.61 -14.49 2.62
N ARG A 136 -14.24 -15.60 2.22
CA ARG A 136 -13.94 -16.26 0.94
C ARG A 136 -14.26 -15.35 -0.25
N THR A 137 -15.41 -14.69 -0.23
CA THR A 137 -15.82 -13.75 -1.29
C THR A 137 -14.83 -12.59 -1.43
N MET A 138 -14.34 -12.03 -0.30
CA MET A 138 -13.27 -11.03 -0.31
C MET A 138 -12.00 -11.56 -0.97
N ILE A 139 -11.56 -12.76 -0.59
CA ILE A 139 -10.35 -13.39 -1.13
C ILE A 139 -10.45 -13.58 -2.64
N ASP A 140 -11.57 -14.12 -3.10
CA ASP A 140 -11.78 -14.43 -4.50
C ASP A 140 -11.80 -13.14 -5.34
N ARG A 141 -12.48 -12.08 -4.87
CA ARG A 141 -12.55 -10.80 -5.59
C ARG A 141 -11.25 -10.02 -5.63
N VAL A 142 -10.49 -10.03 -4.54
CA VAL A 142 -9.16 -9.40 -4.51
C VAL A 142 -8.21 -10.12 -5.47
N ARG A 143 -8.24 -11.46 -5.50
CA ARG A 143 -7.40 -12.26 -6.40
C ARG A 143 -7.77 -12.09 -7.87
N GLU A 144 -9.05 -12.01 -8.19
CA GLU A 144 -9.53 -11.72 -9.53
C GLU A 144 -9.04 -10.34 -9.99
N THR A 145 -9.27 -9.31 -9.17
CA THR A 145 -8.86 -7.93 -9.49
C THR A 145 -7.35 -7.81 -9.72
N ALA A 146 -6.53 -8.50 -8.92
CA ALA A 146 -5.08 -8.43 -9.03
C ALA A 146 -4.53 -9.17 -10.26
N ARG A 147 -5.19 -10.23 -10.73
CA ARG A 147 -4.75 -10.99 -11.92
C ARG A 147 -4.94 -10.22 -13.22
N ASP A 148 -5.99 -9.41 -13.27
CA ASP A 148 -6.43 -8.75 -14.51
C ASP A 148 -5.93 -7.30 -14.64
N ARG A 149 -5.24 -6.77 -13.62
CA ARG A 149 -4.88 -5.35 -13.53
C ARG A 149 -3.43 -5.14 -13.09
N THR A 150 -2.87 -4.02 -13.53
CA THR A 150 -1.55 -3.55 -13.10
C THR A 150 -1.57 -3.06 -11.65
N PHE A 151 -0.40 -2.86 -11.07
CA PHE A 151 -0.25 -2.31 -9.73
C PHE A 151 -0.96 -0.96 -9.58
N GLU A 152 -0.79 -0.06 -10.56
CA GLU A 152 -1.38 1.27 -10.56
C GLU A 152 -2.91 1.20 -10.53
N ASP A 153 -3.50 0.41 -11.42
CA ASP A 153 -4.95 0.20 -11.49
C ASP A 153 -5.53 -0.42 -10.21
N VAL A 154 -4.76 -1.29 -9.54
CA VAL A 154 -5.16 -1.88 -8.25
C VAL A 154 -5.14 -0.83 -7.14
N VAL A 155 -4.10 0.01 -7.07
CA VAL A 155 -4.00 1.10 -6.10
C VAL A 155 -5.14 2.09 -6.31
N ASP A 156 -5.40 2.53 -7.53
CA ASP A 156 -6.51 3.44 -7.85
C ASP A 156 -7.87 2.83 -7.48
N SER A 157 -8.07 1.55 -7.81
CA SER A 157 -9.30 0.83 -7.45
C SER A 157 -9.49 0.69 -5.94
N VAL A 158 -8.42 0.70 -5.15
CA VAL A 158 -8.46 0.70 -3.69
C VAL A 158 -8.79 2.11 -3.16
N VAL A 159 -8.06 3.12 -3.64
CA VAL A 159 -8.16 4.52 -3.19
C VAL A 159 -9.55 5.09 -3.48
N GLU A 160 -10.09 4.85 -4.68
CA GLU A 160 -11.44 5.29 -5.05
C GLU A 160 -12.57 4.41 -4.47
N GLY A 161 -12.24 3.30 -3.80
CA GLY A 161 -13.23 2.42 -3.20
C GLY A 161 -14.02 1.55 -4.20
N ARG A 162 -13.58 1.44 -5.46
CA ARG A 162 -14.20 0.54 -6.45
C ARG A 162 -14.12 -0.92 -6.00
N LEU A 163 -12.97 -1.34 -5.44
CA LEU A 163 -12.78 -2.69 -4.92
C LEU A 163 -13.67 -2.97 -3.71
N SER A 164 -13.77 -2.01 -2.78
CA SER A 164 -14.68 -2.09 -1.63
C SER A 164 -16.14 -2.25 -2.07
N SER A 165 -16.55 -1.51 -3.11
CA SER A 165 -17.90 -1.54 -3.66
C SER A 165 -18.22 -2.86 -4.35
N ALA A 166 -17.27 -3.42 -5.11
CA ALA A 166 -17.41 -4.73 -5.74
C ALA A 166 -17.61 -5.83 -4.69
N ILE A 167 -16.76 -5.86 -3.64
CA ILE A 167 -16.88 -6.81 -2.53
C ILE A 167 -18.22 -6.66 -1.81
N TYR A 168 -18.66 -5.43 -1.56
CA TYR A 168 -19.98 -5.17 -0.96
C TYR A 168 -21.12 -5.74 -1.81
N GLY A 169 -21.02 -5.58 -3.13
CA GLY A 169 -22.01 -6.00 -4.11
C GLY A 169 -22.40 -7.47 -3.99
N GLU A 170 -21.44 -8.35 -3.70
CA GLU A 170 -21.65 -9.79 -3.58
C GLU A 170 -21.80 -10.27 -2.14
N ALA A 171 -21.02 -9.69 -1.22
CA ALA A 171 -21.04 -10.13 0.16
C ALA A 171 -22.36 -9.78 0.86
N LYS A 172 -23.13 -8.81 0.34
CA LYS A 172 -24.49 -8.48 0.82
C LYS A 172 -25.49 -9.63 0.64
N ASP A 173 -25.28 -10.49 -0.36
CA ASP A 173 -26.18 -11.61 -0.65
C ASP A 173 -26.03 -12.74 0.38
N ILE A 174 -24.87 -12.80 1.05
CA ILE A 174 -24.57 -13.77 2.11
C ILE A 174 -25.15 -13.29 3.45
N TYR A 175 -24.92 -12.02 3.79
CA TYR A 175 -25.38 -11.42 5.04
C TYR A 175 -25.46 -9.90 4.91
N PRO A 176 -26.42 -9.22 5.57
CA PRO A 176 -26.51 -7.76 5.54
C PRO A 176 -25.24 -7.09 6.09
N LEU A 177 -24.54 -6.39 5.20
CA LEU A 177 -23.36 -5.58 5.50
C LEU A 177 -23.72 -4.11 5.68
N ARG A 178 -23.03 -3.46 6.62
CA ARG A 178 -23.14 -2.02 6.86
C ARG A 178 -22.12 -1.25 6.05
N ARG A 179 -20.88 -1.73 6.00
CA ARG A 179 -19.80 -1.11 5.21
C ARG A 179 -18.70 -2.12 4.90
N VAL A 180 -18.08 -1.97 3.73
CA VAL A 180 -16.86 -2.67 3.33
C VAL A 180 -15.83 -1.60 2.98
N GLU A 181 -14.61 -1.79 3.46
CA GLU A 181 -13.50 -0.88 3.20
C GLU A 181 -12.19 -1.67 3.09
N ILE A 182 -11.20 -1.13 2.40
CA ILE A 182 -9.83 -1.65 2.44
C ILE A 182 -9.10 -0.95 3.58
N GLN A 183 -8.79 -1.70 4.65
CA GLN A 183 -8.12 -1.13 5.83
C GLN A 183 -6.68 -0.74 5.54
N LYS A 184 -5.96 -1.59 4.80
CA LYS A 184 -4.53 -1.41 4.53
C LYS A 184 -4.16 -2.07 3.21
N THR A 185 -3.34 -1.40 2.42
CA THR A 185 -2.65 -1.97 1.27
C THR A 185 -1.17 -1.66 1.41
N THR A 186 -0.31 -2.67 1.29
CA THR A 186 1.15 -2.52 1.45
C THR A 186 1.85 -3.15 0.25
N LEU A 187 2.80 -2.42 -0.33
CA LEU A 187 3.76 -2.98 -1.26
C LEU A 187 4.75 -3.86 -0.49
N GLU A 188 4.79 -5.16 -0.80
CA GLU A 188 5.71 -6.12 -0.14
C GLU A 188 7.00 -6.29 -0.92
N ALA A 189 6.92 -6.44 -2.25
CA ALA A 189 8.08 -6.62 -3.11
C ALA A 189 7.86 -5.98 -4.48
N ARG A 190 8.95 -5.42 -5.03
CA ARG A 190 9.01 -4.90 -6.40
C ARG A 190 9.26 -6.03 -7.40
N PRO A 191 9.00 -5.82 -8.71
CA PRO A 191 9.23 -6.82 -9.75
C PRO A 191 10.68 -7.36 -9.75
N GLU A 192 11.67 -6.49 -9.56
CA GLU A 192 13.08 -6.88 -9.47
C GLU A 192 13.35 -7.84 -8.29
N GLU A 193 12.68 -7.63 -7.16
CA GLU A 193 12.82 -8.46 -5.96
C GLU A 193 12.07 -9.78 -6.13
N VAL A 194 10.90 -9.77 -6.75
CA VAL A 194 10.13 -10.99 -7.05
C VAL A 194 10.89 -11.88 -8.04
N ALA A 195 11.44 -11.30 -9.11
CA ALA A 195 12.24 -12.05 -10.08
C ALA A 195 13.47 -12.70 -9.42
N ALA A 196 14.19 -11.97 -8.57
CA ALA A 196 15.35 -12.50 -7.84
C ALA A 196 14.97 -13.63 -6.86
N GLU A 197 13.81 -13.54 -6.20
CA GLU A 197 13.28 -14.61 -5.35
C GLU A 197 12.89 -15.85 -6.16
N GLU A 198 12.26 -15.69 -7.33
CA GLU A 198 11.91 -16.82 -8.19
C GLU A 198 13.15 -17.50 -8.76
N GLU A 199 14.17 -16.74 -9.19
CA GLU A 199 15.46 -17.30 -9.62
C GLU A 199 16.13 -18.09 -8.49
N THR A 200 16.13 -17.56 -7.26
CA THR A 200 16.70 -18.24 -6.10
C THR A 200 15.92 -19.50 -5.73
N ALA A 201 14.59 -19.52 -5.89
CA ALA A 201 13.75 -20.69 -5.62
C ALA A 201 14.04 -21.83 -6.62
N VAL A 202 14.11 -21.52 -7.92
CA VAL A 202 14.43 -22.50 -8.96
C VAL A 202 15.83 -23.10 -8.76
N ASP A 203 16.80 -22.28 -8.34
CA ASP A 203 18.16 -22.71 -8.00
C ASP A 203 18.23 -23.71 -6.83
N VAL A 204 17.24 -23.71 -5.93
CA VAL A 204 17.16 -24.64 -4.79
C VAL A 204 16.53 -25.96 -5.23
N ASP A 205 15.44 -25.90 -6.02
CA ASP A 205 14.80 -27.08 -6.58
C ASP A 205 15.76 -27.90 -7.49
N GLU A 206 16.58 -27.25 -8.32
CA GLU A 206 17.60 -27.96 -9.12
C GLU A 206 18.67 -28.65 -8.26
N LYS A 207 19.05 -28.06 -7.11
CA LYS A 207 20.06 -28.63 -6.22
C LYS A 207 19.52 -29.81 -5.40
N ASP A 208 18.24 -29.81 -5.05
CA ASP A 208 17.62 -30.95 -4.33
C ASP A 208 17.35 -32.15 -5.25
N ILE A 209 17.20 -31.94 -6.57
CA ILE A 209 17.04 -33.04 -7.55
C ILE A 209 18.36 -33.81 -7.76
N ASP A 210 19.51 -33.14 -7.70
CA ASP A 210 20.83 -33.75 -7.97
C ASP A 210 21.40 -34.55 -6.77
N VAL A 211 20.79 -34.42 -5.58
CA VAL A 211 21.17 -35.18 -4.36
C VAL A 211 20.34 -36.47 -4.21
N GLY A 212 19.32 -36.67 -5.06
CA GLY A 212 18.38 -37.78 -5.02
C GLY A 212 18.57 -38.89 -6.06
N ALA A 213 19.62 -38.85 -6.89
CA ALA A 213 19.91 -39.82 -7.96
C ALA A 213 21.06 -40.77 -7.63
#